data_AF-A0A661SQG9-F1
#
_entry.id   AF-A0A661SQG9-F1
#
_cell.length_a   1.000
_cell.length_b   1.000
_cell.length_c   1.000
_cell.angle_alpha   90.00
_cell.angle_beta   90.00
_cell.angle_gamma   90.00
#
_symmetry.space_group_name_H-M   'P 1'
#
loop_
_entity.id
_entity.type
_entity.pdbx_description
1 polymer ?
#
loop_
_entity_poly.entity_id
_entity_poly.type
_entity_poly.pdbx_seq_one_letter_code
_entity_poly.pdbx_strand_id
1 'polypeptide(L)'
;MNEITLQLPKTLHRNLEILAEREAVPLTQYIVYILTRQISEGYTVRVVPEEDVAGQRPSFDTLLRKWGGIPPSEADRIPDGREAAEPEADLVPEVVSKLRDQIARSKITEKQLRSQCTMRNAI
;
A
#
# COMPACT_ATOMS: atom_id res chain seq x y z
N MET A 1 -3.85 -9.60 35.25
CA MET A 1 -4.22 -8.32 34.61
C MET A 1 -2.96 -7.50 34.49
N ASN A 2 -2.61 -7.07 33.28
CA ASN A 2 -1.43 -6.21 33.10
C ASN A 2 -1.81 -4.78 33.46
N GLU A 3 -0.98 -4.15 34.28
CA GLU A 3 -1.14 -2.75 34.65
C GLU A 3 -0.32 -1.89 33.67
N ILE A 4 -0.94 -0.82 33.16
CA ILE A 4 -0.30 0.11 32.23
C ILE A 4 -0.37 1.50 32.84
N THR A 5 0.79 2.10 33.11
CA THR A 5 0.89 3.49 33.55
C THR A 5 1.27 4.35 32.35
N LEU A 6 0.43 5.33 32.02
CA LEU A 6 0.62 6.23 30.87
C LEU A 6 0.80 7.66 31.36
N GLN A 7 1.85 8.32 30.88
CA GLN A 7 2.02 9.75 31.05
C GLN A 7 1.46 10.45 29.82
N LEU A 8 0.39 11.22 30.01
CA LEU A 8 -0.30 11.92 28.92
C LEU A 8 -0.09 13.43 29.04
N PRO A 9 0.10 14.16 27.92
CA PRO A 9 0.01 15.61 27.92
C PRO A 9 -1.32 16.06 28.52
N LYS A 10 -1.31 17.13 29.32
CA LYS A 10 -2.51 17.64 30.02
C LYS A 10 -3.68 17.91 29.06
N THR A 11 -3.37 18.40 27.87
CA THR A 11 -4.35 18.67 26.81
C THR A 11 -5.02 17.39 26.31
N LEU A 12 -4.24 16.32 26.10
CA LEU A 12 -4.75 15.04 25.65
C LEU A 12 -5.61 14.37 26.73
N HIS A 13 -5.16 14.39 27.98
CA HIS A 13 -5.95 13.89 29.11
C HIS A 13 -7.31 14.57 29.19
N ARG A 14 -7.33 15.91 29.11
CA ARG A 14 -8.57 16.70 29.15
C ARG A 14 -9.52 16.38 27.99
N ASN A 15 -8.98 16.21 26.79
CA ASN A 15 -9.80 15.85 25.64
C ASN A 15 -10.42 14.45 25.79
N LEU A 16 -9.66 13.50 26.32
CA LEU A 16 -10.16 12.14 26.58
C LEU A 16 -11.23 12.11 27.68
N GLU A 17 -11.11 12.93 28.73
CA GLU A 17 -12.17 13.10 29.74
C GLU A 17 -13.47 13.58 29.11
N ILE A 18 -13.41 14.65 28.29
CA ILE A 18 -14.61 15.21 27.63
C ILE A 18 -15.30 14.17 26.75
N LEU A 19 -14.51 13.37 26.04
CA LEU A 19 -15.05 12.31 25.17
C LEU A 19 -15.67 11.17 25.98
N ALA A 20 -15.03 10.75 27.07
CA ALA A 20 -15.55 9.72 27.97
C ALA A 20 -16.87 10.17 28.65
N GLU A 21 -16.95 11.44 29.07
CA GLU A 21 -18.17 12.05 29.64
C GLU A 21 -19.32 12.04 28.63
N ARG A 22 -19.06 12.38 27.36
CA ARG A 22 -20.08 12.35 26.29
C ARG A 22 -20.64 10.97 26.05
N GLU A 23 -19.81 9.94 26.20
CA GLU A 23 -20.20 8.55 26.03
C GLU A 23 -20.65 7.89 27.35
N ALA A 24 -20.74 8.66 28.44
CA ALA A 24 -21.15 8.22 29.77
C ALA A 24 -20.37 7.01 30.31
N VAL A 25 -19.07 6.95 29.99
CA VAL A 25 -18.16 5.87 30.41
C VAL A 25 -16.98 6.43 31.21
N PRO A 26 -16.43 5.67 32.16
CA PRO A 26 -15.20 6.06 32.85
C PRO A 26 -14.02 6.21 31.88
N LEU A 27 -13.17 7.22 32.11
CA LEU A 27 -12.00 7.52 31.27
C LEU A 27 -11.13 6.29 30.98
N THR A 28 -10.84 5.46 31.98
CA THR A 28 -10.02 4.26 31.81
C THR A 28 -10.67 3.25 30.86
N GLN A 29 -12.00 3.07 30.96
CA GLN A 29 -12.75 2.19 30.05
C GLN A 29 -12.78 2.77 28.64
N TYR A 30 -12.93 4.09 28.53
CA TYR A 30 -12.88 4.80 27.26
C TYR A 30 -11.53 4.62 26.55
N ILE A 31 -10.42 4.73 27.28
CA ILE A 31 -9.07 4.51 26.75
C ILE A 31 -8.92 3.07 26.24
N VAL A 32 -9.34 2.08 27.02
CA VAL A 32 -9.27 0.66 26.60
C VAL A 32 -10.13 0.41 25.36
N TYR A 33 -11.33 0.99 25.30
CA TYR A 33 -12.23 0.91 24.16
C TYR A 33 -11.60 1.48 22.89
N ILE A 34 -11.04 2.69 22.94
CA ILE A 34 -10.36 3.30 21.79
C ILE A 34 -9.16 2.47 21.35
N LEU A 35 -8.33 2.00 22.27
CA LEU A 35 -7.16 1.18 21.94
C LEU A 35 -7.57 -0.12 21.25
N THR A 36 -8.63 -0.77 21.76
CA THR A 36 -9.17 -2.00 21.18
C THR A 36 -9.74 -1.75 19.78
N ARG A 37 -10.47 -0.64 19.62
CA ARG A 37 -11.02 -0.20 18.33
C ARG A 37 -9.91 0.09 17.32
N GLN A 38 -8.87 0.83 17.72
CA GLN A 38 -7.75 1.17 16.86
C GLN A 38 -6.98 -0.08 16.40
N ILE A 39 -6.77 -1.05 17.30
CA ILE A 39 -6.14 -2.33 16.94
C ILE A 39 -7.03 -3.13 15.98
N SER A 40 -8.34 -3.09 16.17
CA SER A 40 -9.31 -3.75 15.29
C SER A 40 -9.38 -3.09 13.90
N GLU A 41 -9.23 -1.77 13.83
CA GLU A 41 -9.23 -1.01 12.57
C GLU A 41 -7.90 -1.13 11.81
N GLY A 42 -6.77 -1.28 12.51
CA GLY A 42 -5.42 -1.36 11.94
C GLY A 42 -5.14 -2.54 11.01
N TYR A 43 -6.01 -3.54 10.96
CA TYR A 43 -5.94 -4.66 10.00
C TYR A 43 -7.23 -4.82 9.19
N THR A 44 -7.81 -3.70 8.73
CA THR A 44 -8.95 -3.77 7.81
C THR A 44 -8.44 -3.64 6.38
N VAL A 45 -8.28 -4.77 5.69
CA VAL A 45 -8.32 -4.79 4.22
C VAL A 45 -9.73 -4.35 3.86
N ARG A 46 -9.91 -3.04 3.60
CA ARG A 46 -11.19 -2.52 3.13
C ARG A 46 -11.41 -3.07 1.73
N VAL A 47 -12.37 -3.98 1.60
CA VAL A 47 -12.91 -4.37 0.30
C VAL A 47 -13.50 -3.12 -0.31
N VAL A 48 -12.90 -2.64 -1.39
CA VAL A 48 -13.41 -1.48 -2.11
C VAL A 48 -14.73 -1.90 -2.78
N PRO A 49 -15.85 -1.19 -2.52
CA PRO A 49 -17.13 -1.50 -3.15
C PRO A 49 -17.05 -1.44 -4.68
N GLU A 50 -17.80 -2.29 -5.38
CA GLU A 50 -17.76 -2.34 -6.85
C GLU A 50 -18.19 -1.01 -7.49
N GLU A 51 -19.09 -0.29 -6.84
CA GLU A 51 -19.54 1.04 -7.24
C GLU A 51 -18.42 2.09 -7.22
N ASP A 52 -17.52 2.01 -6.23
CA ASP A 52 -16.36 2.91 -6.13
C ASP A 52 -15.33 2.58 -7.22
N VAL A 53 -15.13 1.29 -7.50
CA VAL A 53 -14.27 0.84 -8.61
C VAL A 53 -14.86 1.29 -9.95
N ALA A 54 -16.16 1.17 -10.14
CA ALA A 54 -16.86 1.62 -11.34
C ALA A 54 -16.77 3.15 -11.51
N GLY A 55 -16.87 3.91 -10.42
CA GLY A 55 -16.72 5.36 -10.41
C GLY A 55 -15.29 5.84 -10.72
N GLN A 56 -14.27 5.06 -10.38
CA GLN A 56 -12.87 5.37 -10.68
C GLN A 56 -12.47 5.10 -12.12
N ARG A 57 -13.18 4.20 -12.82
CA ARG A 57 -12.82 3.80 -14.20
C ARG A 57 -12.81 4.97 -15.19
N PRO A 58 -13.79 5.88 -15.23
CA PRO A 58 -13.76 7.04 -16.12
C PRO A 58 -12.61 8.01 -15.82
N SER A 59 -12.29 8.22 -14.54
CA SER A 59 -11.15 9.05 -14.12
C SER A 59 -9.82 8.43 -14.56
N PHE A 60 -9.69 7.12 -14.42
CA PHE A 60 -8.53 6.37 -14.88
C PHE A 60 -8.37 6.44 -16.41
N ASP A 61 -9.44 6.23 -17.17
CA ASP A 61 -9.42 6.32 -18.63
C ASP A 61 -9.07 7.74 -19.12
N THR A 62 -9.52 8.76 -18.40
CA THR A 62 -9.16 10.16 -18.66
C THR A 62 -7.66 10.39 -18.46
N LEU A 63 -7.08 9.82 -17.39
CA LEU A 63 -5.64 9.88 -17.13
C LEU A 63 -4.85 9.15 -18.23
N LEU A 64 -5.29 7.96 -18.64
CA LEU A 64 -4.66 7.22 -19.73
C LEU A 64 -4.64 8.03 -21.04
N ARG A 65 -5.74 8.70 -21.39
CA ARG A 65 -5.79 9.56 -22.58
C ARG A 65 -4.88 10.78 -22.45
N LYS A 66 -4.76 11.35 -21.25
CA LYS A 66 -3.90 12.52 -20.99
C LYS A 66 -2.41 12.15 -21.06
N TRP A 67 -2.04 10.99 -20.56
CA TRP A 67 -0.65 10.52 -20.56
C TRP A 67 -0.22 9.93 -21.90
N GLY A 68 -1.18 9.49 -22.73
CA GLY A 68 -0.89 8.84 -24.00
C GLY A 68 -0.31 7.44 -23.81
N GLY A 69 -0.09 6.74 -24.92
CA GLY A 69 0.56 5.44 -24.93
C GLY A 69 1.97 5.56 -25.49
N ILE A 70 2.93 4.89 -24.87
CA ILE A 70 4.24 4.63 -25.47
C ILE A 70 4.23 3.25 -26.14
N PRO A 71 4.91 3.08 -27.29
CA PRO A 71 5.04 1.78 -27.90
C PRO A 71 5.81 0.84 -26.95
N PRO A 72 5.50 -0.47 -26.95
CA PRO A 72 6.15 -1.43 -26.04
C PRO A 72 7.69 -1.41 -26.12
N SER A 73 8.24 -1.16 -27.31
CA SER A 73 9.68 -1.05 -27.54
C SER A 73 10.34 0.14 -26.86
N GLU A 74 9.59 1.21 -26.58
CA GLU A 74 10.05 2.39 -25.85
C GLU A 74 9.83 2.23 -24.34
N ALA A 75 8.76 1.53 -23.94
CA ALA A 75 8.50 1.19 -22.54
C ALA A 75 9.65 0.37 -21.91
N ASP A 76 10.26 -0.54 -22.68
CA ASP A 76 11.40 -1.34 -22.21
C ASP A 76 12.67 -0.50 -21.99
N ARG A 77 12.80 0.64 -22.67
CA ARG A 77 13.99 1.52 -22.57
C ARG A 77 13.95 2.48 -21.38
N ILE A 78 12.75 2.80 -20.88
CA ILE A 78 12.58 3.74 -19.76
C ILE A 78 13.22 3.20 -18.46
N PRO A 79 13.06 1.93 -18.07
CA PRO A 79 13.75 1.36 -16.93
C PRO A 79 15.28 1.35 -17.07
N ASP A 80 15.80 1.14 -18.28
CA ASP A 80 17.23 1.08 -18.54
C ASP A 80 17.92 2.44 -18.43
N GLY A 81 17.16 3.54 -18.59
CA GLY A 81 17.64 4.90 -18.40
C GLY A 81 17.69 5.37 -16.94
N ARG A 82 17.34 4.52 -15.96
CA ARG A 82 17.35 4.88 -14.53
C ARG A 82 18.78 4.90 -14.01
N GLU A 83 19.10 5.90 -13.20
CA GLU A 83 20.38 5.97 -12.49
C GLU A 83 20.52 4.75 -11.55
N ALA A 84 21.70 4.13 -11.57
CA ALA A 84 22.01 3.03 -10.68
C ALA A 84 22.20 3.59 -9.27
N ALA A 85 21.21 3.38 -8.40
CA ALA A 85 21.31 3.71 -6.99
C ALA A 85 21.88 2.54 -6.18
N GLU A 86 22.71 2.87 -5.18
CA GLU A 86 23.14 1.89 -4.18
C GLU A 86 21.96 1.53 -3.25
N PRO A 87 21.86 0.27 -2.80
CA PRO A 87 20.88 -0.11 -1.79
C PRO A 87 21.08 0.71 -0.50
N GLU A 88 19.97 1.06 0.16
CA GLU A 88 20.01 1.71 1.47
C GLU A 88 20.83 0.89 2.47
N ALA A 89 21.62 1.58 3.31
CA ALA A 89 22.58 0.94 4.22
C ALA A 89 21.93 -0.04 5.23
N ASP A 90 20.66 0.17 5.56
CA ASP A 90 19.91 -0.64 6.51
C ASP A 90 19.34 -1.93 5.88
N LEU A 91 19.48 -2.11 4.56
CA LEU A 91 18.98 -3.30 3.87
C LEU A 91 19.95 -4.48 4.04
N VAL A 92 19.40 -5.59 4.53
CA VAL A 92 20.13 -6.85 4.65
C VAL A 92 20.52 -7.36 3.25
N PRO A 93 21.80 -7.72 2.99
CA PRO A 93 22.27 -8.15 1.67
C PRO A 93 21.49 -9.33 1.08
N GLU A 94 21.00 -10.24 1.92
CA GLU A 94 20.19 -11.38 1.52
C GLU A 94 18.85 -10.95 0.89
N VAL A 95 18.19 -9.93 1.45
CA VAL A 95 16.92 -9.39 0.93
C VAL A 95 17.14 -8.77 -0.45
N VAL A 96 18.25 -8.04 -0.61
CA VAL A 96 18.63 -7.42 -1.89
C VAL A 96 18.90 -8.50 -2.94
N SER A 97 19.63 -9.57 -2.59
CA SER A 97 19.90 -10.69 -3.50
C SER A 97 18.60 -11.38 -3.94
N LYS A 98 17.74 -11.70 -2.98
CA LYS A 98 16.46 -12.37 -3.25
C LYS A 98 15.55 -11.55 -4.16
N LEU A 99 15.51 -10.23 -3.94
CA LEU A 99 14.76 -9.30 -4.77
C LEU A 99 15.31 -9.26 -6.21
N ARG A 100 16.63 -9.18 -6.38
CA ARG A 100 17.27 -9.21 -7.71
C ARG A 100 16.94 -10.49 -8.47
N ASP A 101 17.01 -11.64 -7.81
CA ASP A 101 16.67 -12.94 -8.42
C ASP A 101 15.18 -13.02 -8.80
N GLN A 102 14.30 -12.40 -8.01
CA GLN A 102 12.88 -12.36 -8.31
C GLN A 102 12.59 -11.46 -9.52
N ILE A 103 13.21 -10.29 -9.60
CA ILE A 103 13.09 -9.39 -10.75
C ILE A 103 13.58 -10.09 -12.03
N ALA A 104 14.73 -10.77 -11.98
CA ALA A 104 15.27 -11.51 -13.11
C ALA A 104 14.30 -12.61 -13.60
N ARG A 105 13.72 -13.39 -12.68
CA ARG A 105 12.72 -14.42 -13.00
C ARG A 105 11.46 -13.83 -13.63
N SER A 106 10.94 -12.74 -13.08
CA SER A 106 9.74 -12.08 -13.61
C SER A 106 9.94 -11.53 -15.03
N LYS A 107 11.12 -10.96 -15.33
CA LYS A 107 11.45 -10.47 -16.68
C LYS A 107 11.45 -11.59 -17.72
N ILE A 108 11.97 -12.77 -17.37
CA ILE A 108 11.99 -13.94 -18.25
C ILE A 108 10.56 -14.43 -18.51
N THR A 109 9.75 -14.55 -17.46
CA THR A 109 8.34 -14.99 -17.57
C THR A 109 7.51 -14.02 -18.41
N GLU A 110 7.68 -12.71 -18.25
CA GLU A 110 6.97 -11.70 -19.04
C GLU A 110 7.33 -11.78 -20.54
N LYS A 111 8.61 -11.91 -20.86
CA LYS A 111 9.07 -12.05 -22.25
C LYS A 111 8.49 -13.30 -22.92
N GLN A 112 8.41 -14.41 -22.17
CA GLN A 112 7.84 -15.67 -22.64
C GLN A 112 6.32 -15.58 -22.90
N LEU A 113 5.58 -14.92 -22.01
CA LEU A 113 4.14 -14.69 -22.15
C LEU A 113 3.82 -13.75 -23.33
N ARG A 114 4.62 -12.70 -23.52
CA ARG A 114 4.45 -11.78 -24.66
C ARG A 114 4.68 -12.49 -26.00
N SER A 115 5.72 -13.33 -26.12
CA SER A 115 5.97 -14.12 -27.34
C SER A 115 4.88 -15.15 -27.65
N GLN A 116 4.26 -15.77 -26.64
CA GLN A 116 3.13 -16.68 -26.83
C GLN A 116 1.86 -15.94 -27.30
N CYS A 117 1.59 -14.73 -26.80
CA CYS A 117 0.44 -13.94 -27.27
C CYS A 117 0.61 -13.42 -28.71
N THR A 118 1.84 -13.12 -29.16
CA THR A 118 2.06 -12.71 -30.55
C THR A 118 1.84 -13.85 -31.54
N MET A 119 2.19 -15.09 -31.17
CA MET A 119 1.97 -16.29 -31.99
C MET A 119 0.48 -16.67 -32.12
N ARG A 120 -0.35 -16.29 -31.14
CA ARG A 120 -1.78 -16.61 -31.10
C ARG A 120 -2.67 -15.62 -31.86
N ASN A 121 -2.17 -14.42 -32.15
CA ASN A 121 -2.85 -13.39 -32.96
C ASN A 121 -2.40 -13.39 -34.44
N ALA A 122 -1.59 -14.36 -34.87
CA ALA A 122 -1.11 -14.52 -36.24
C ALA A 122 -1.80 -15.67 -37.01
N ILE A 123 -2.86 -16.26 -36.45
CA ILE A 123 -3.73 -17.27 -37.07
C ILE A 123 -5.14 -16.70 -37.18
#